data_AF-A0AAJ2SJS5-F1
#
_entry.id   AF-A0AAJ2SJS5-F1
#
_cell.length_a   1.000
_cell.length_b   1.000
_cell.length_c   1.000
_cell.angle_alpha   90.00
_cell.angle_beta   90.00
_cell.angle_gamma   90.00
#
_symmetry.space_group_name_H-M   'P 1'
#
loop_
_entity.id
_entity.type
_entity.pdbx_description
1 polymer ?
#
loop_
_entity_poly.entity_id
_entity_poly.type
_entity_poly.pdbx_seq_one_letter_code
_entity_poly.pdbx_strand_id
1 'polypeptide(L)'
;MYSTKIFTGLCFFIGILLLAVGAYMKLNNILSTGQSYKTRLGVSMNAESIDGNGALFFGILILIVSLVSNRIYISQKKERDKRIEEENTLN
;
A
#
# COMPACT_ATOMS: atom_id res chain seq x y z
N MET A 1 0.25 19.59 8.51
CA MET A 1 0.27 19.76 7.04
C MET A 1 1.49 19.11 6.37
N TYR A 2 2.73 19.53 6.65
CA TYR A 2 3.91 18.92 6.01
C TYR A 2 4.09 17.44 6.38
N SER A 3 3.93 17.11 7.67
CA SER A 3 3.96 15.72 8.15
C SER A 3 2.90 14.84 7.48
N THR A 4 1.66 15.33 7.35
CA THR A 4 0.56 14.62 6.68
C THR A 4 0.81 14.40 5.19
N LYS A 5 1.43 15.36 4.49
CA LYS A 5 1.81 15.22 3.07
C LYS A 5 2.91 14.17 2.88
N ILE A 6 3.95 14.20 3.71
CA ILE A 6 5.08 13.27 3.65
C ILE A 6 4.61 11.85 4.00
N PHE A 7 3.80 11.71 5.07
CA PHE A 7 3.22 10.45 5.49
C PHE A 7 2.35 9.82 4.40
N THR A 8 1.48 10.61 3.77
CA THR A 8 0.62 10.14 2.67
C THR A 8 1.44 9.61 1.49
N GLY A 9 2.50 10.34 1.12
CA GLY A 9 3.42 9.93 0.04
C GLY A 9 4.18 8.65 0.38
N LEU A 10 4.71 8.52 1.59
CA LEU A 10 5.41 7.31 2.05
C LEU A 10 4.46 6.09 2.04
N CYS A 11 3.26 6.22 2.58
CA CYS A 11 2.27 5.15 2.55
C CYS A 11 1.91 4.74 1.11
N PHE A 12 1.82 5.69 0.18
CA PHE A 12 1.55 5.40 -1.22
C PHE A 12 2.67 4.55 -1.86
N PHE A 13 3.92 4.98 -1.67
CA PHE A 13 5.09 4.25 -2.20
C PHE A 13 5.22 2.86 -1.58
N ILE A 14 5.04 2.73 -0.27
CA ILE A 14 5.10 1.44 0.43
C ILE A 14 3.97 0.51 -0.05
N GLY A 15 2.76 1.03 -0.23
CA GLY A 15 1.62 0.26 -0.74
C GLY A 15 1.86 -0.28 -2.15
N ILE A 16 2.42 0.52 -3.06
CA ILE A 16 2.80 0.07 -4.42
C ILE A 16 3.87 -1.02 -4.34
N LEU A 17 4.87 -0.84 -3.49
CA LEU A 17 5.98 -1.78 -3.36
C LEU A 17 5.49 -3.14 -2.83
N LEU A 18 4.60 -3.15 -1.85
CA LEU A 18 3.95 -4.35 -1.34
C LEU A 18 3.06 -5.04 -2.40
N LEU A 19 2.35 -4.27 -3.22
CA LEU A 19 1.61 -4.84 -4.35
C LEU A 19 2.54 -5.50 -5.36
N ALA A 20 3.65 -4.85 -5.71
CA ALA A 20 4.62 -5.40 -6.65
C ALA A 20 5.25 -6.69 -6.13
N VAL A 21 5.63 -6.72 -4.84
CA VAL A 21 6.17 -7.91 -4.18
C VAL A 21 5.13 -9.02 -4.09
N GLY A 22 3.89 -8.71 -3.67
CA GLY A 22 2.80 -9.67 -3.58
C GLY A 22 2.42 -10.26 -4.94
N ALA A 23 2.38 -9.43 -5.99
CA ALA A 23 2.14 -9.87 -7.36
C ALA A 23 3.30 -10.75 -7.88
N TYR A 24 4.55 -10.35 -7.62
CA TYR A 24 5.74 -11.14 -7.96
C TYR A 24 5.72 -12.51 -7.27
N MET A 25 5.40 -12.56 -5.97
CA MET A 25 5.28 -13.82 -5.22
C MET A 25 4.14 -14.68 -5.76
N LYS A 26 2.98 -14.08 -6.07
CA LYS A 26 1.83 -14.80 -6.63
C LYS A 26 2.12 -15.36 -8.02
N LEU A 27 2.75 -14.58 -8.90
CA LEU A 27 3.15 -15.03 -10.24
C LEU A 27 4.19 -16.16 -10.15
N ASN A 28 5.20 -16.03 -9.29
CA ASN A 28 6.20 -17.08 -9.08
C ASN A 28 5.60 -18.34 -8.43
N ASN A 29 4.63 -18.21 -7.52
CA ASN A 29 3.91 -19.37 -6.99
C ASN A 29 3.06 -20.05 -8.07
N ILE A 30 2.37 -19.29 -8.95
CA ILE A 30 1.61 -19.86 -10.08
C ILE A 30 2.54 -20.56 -11.08
N LEU A 31 3.70 -19.95 -11.38
CA LEU A 31 4.73 -20.56 -12.23
C LEU A 31 5.35 -21.81 -11.56
N SER A 32 5.49 -21.81 -10.24
CA SER A 32 6.02 -22.95 -9.47
C SER A 32 4.98 -24.05 -9.24
N THR A 33 3.68 -23.76 -9.22
CA THR A 33 2.61 -24.79 -9.14
C THR A 33 2.31 -25.45 -10.48
N GLY A 34 2.79 -24.87 -11.59
CA GLY A 34 2.93 -25.57 -12.87
C GLY A 34 4.08 -26.59 -12.92
N GLN A 35 4.94 -26.62 -11.90
CA GLN A 35 5.91 -27.68 -11.68
C GLN A 35 5.42 -28.56 -10.52
N SER A 36 5.30 -29.87 -10.77
CA SER A 36 4.96 -30.85 -9.73
C SER A 36 5.77 -30.58 -8.48
N TYR A 37 5.06 -30.35 -7.38
CA TYR A 37 5.48 -30.47 -5.99
C TYR A 37 6.99 -30.68 -5.80
N LYS A 38 7.66 -29.70 -5.19
CA LYS A 38 8.99 -29.89 -4.60
C LYS A 38 8.91 -30.97 -3.51
N THR A 39 8.92 -32.24 -3.90
CA THR A 39 9.30 -33.35 -3.06
C THR A 39 10.80 -33.27 -2.86
N ARG A 40 11.23 -32.69 -1.74
CA ARG A 40 12.56 -32.96 -1.22
C ARG A 40 12.40 -34.08 -0.19
N LEU A 41 12.86 -35.29 -0.55
CA LEU A 41 12.92 -36.47 0.34
C LEU A 41 11.56 -37.05 0.83
N GLY A 42 10.51 -37.08 -0.01
CA GLY A 42 9.32 -37.89 0.25
C GLY A 42 8.41 -37.43 1.41
N VAL A 43 8.71 -36.30 2.05
CA VAL A 43 7.87 -35.68 3.08
C VAL A 43 7.12 -34.50 2.46
N SER A 44 5.80 -34.49 2.59
CA SER A 44 4.98 -33.32 2.23
C SER A 44 5.36 -32.17 3.16
N MET A 45 6.28 -31.31 2.72
CA MET A 45 6.41 -30.00 3.30
C MET A 45 5.11 -29.28 2.94
N ASN A 46 4.20 -29.15 3.91
CA ASN A 46 3.24 -28.07 3.90
C ASN A 46 4.08 -26.80 3.87
N ALA A 47 4.37 -26.32 2.66
CA ALA A 47 4.98 -25.03 2.49
C ALA A 47 3.95 -24.05 3.03
N GLU A 48 4.09 -23.65 4.30
CA GLU A 48 3.64 -22.36 4.79
C GLU A 48 4.41 -21.29 4.00
N SER A 49 4.21 -21.25 2.69
CA SER A 49 4.71 -20.20 1.84
C SER A 49 3.90 -18.98 2.23
N ILE A 50 4.60 -17.91 2.63
CA ILE A 50 4.01 -16.58 2.80
C ILE A 50 3.11 -16.33 1.58
N ASP A 51 1.80 -16.34 1.82
CA ASP A 51 0.82 -16.35 0.75
C ASP A 51 0.87 -14.98 0.07
N GLY A 52 1.18 -14.95 -1.23
CA GLY A 52 1.22 -13.71 -2.02
C GLY A 52 -0.10 -12.93 -1.93
N ASN A 53 -1.21 -13.62 -1.62
CA ASN A 53 -2.49 -12.98 -1.31
C ASN A 53 -2.45 -12.07 -0.07
N GLY A 54 -1.72 -12.45 0.98
CA GLY A 54 -1.58 -11.64 2.20
C GLY A 54 -0.86 -10.32 1.90
N ALA A 55 0.27 -10.38 1.18
CA ALA A 55 1.01 -9.20 0.76
C ALA A 55 0.17 -8.27 -0.14
N LEU A 56 -0.61 -8.83 -1.06
CA LEU A 56 -1.54 -8.07 -1.90
C LEU A 56 -2.63 -7.39 -1.07
N PHE A 57 -3.25 -8.10 -0.12
CA PHE A 57 -4.29 -7.56 0.76
C PHE A 57 -3.76 -6.38 1.59
N PHE A 58 -2.61 -6.54 2.24
CA PHE A 58 -1.99 -5.45 3.00
C PHE A 58 -1.57 -4.28 2.11
N GLY A 59 -1.07 -4.55 0.90
CA GLY A 59 -0.77 -3.49 -0.08
C GLY A 59 -1.99 -2.65 -0.44
N ILE A 60 -3.13 -3.29 -0.73
CA ILE A 60 -4.40 -2.60 -1.00
C ILE A 60 -4.86 -1.79 0.21
N LEU A 61 -4.79 -2.38 1.41
CA LEU A 61 -5.23 -1.72 2.64
C LEU A 61 -4.40 -0.45 2.94
N ILE A 62 -3.08 -0.51 2.74
CA ILE A 62 -2.19 0.65 2.90
C ILE A 62 -2.48 1.73 1.86
N LEU A 63 -2.80 1.35 0.62
CA LEU A 63 -3.21 2.31 -0.42
C LEU A 63 -4.52 3.03 -0.07
N ILE A 64 -5.50 2.31 0.48
CA ILE A 64 -6.75 2.93 0.95
C ILE A 64 -6.46 3.95 2.06
N VAL A 65 -5.62 3.61 3.03
CA VAL A 65 -5.20 4.54 4.10
C VAL A 65 -4.47 5.76 3.54
N SER A 66 -3.64 5.58 2.52
CA SER A 66 -2.99 6.69 1.81
C SER A 66 -4.01 7.61 1.15
N LEU A 67 -5.02 7.07 0.44
CA LEU A 67 -6.06 7.88 -0.19
C LEU A 67 -6.89 8.68 0.82
N VAL A 68 -7.26 8.07 1.94
CA VAL A 68 -7.98 8.75 3.03
C VAL A 68 -7.12 9.87 3.62
N SER A 69 -5.85 9.59 3.91
CA SER A 69 -4.90 10.58 4.42
C SER A 69 -4.72 11.76 3.46
N ASN A 70 -4.71 11.49 2.15
CA ASN A 70 -4.65 12.52 1.12
C ASN A 70 -5.90 13.41 1.12
N ARG A 71 -7.09 12.84 1.24
CA ARG A 71 -8.33 13.63 1.35
C ARG A 71 -8.33 14.54 2.57
N ILE A 72 -7.87 14.03 3.72
CA ILE A 72 -7.74 14.82 4.94
C ILE A 72 -6.76 15.98 4.71
N TYR A 73 -5.62 15.72 4.07
CA TYR A 73 -4.65 16.76 3.73
C TYR A 73 -5.24 17.85 2.82
N ILE A 74 -5.99 17.47 1.78
CA ILE A 74 -6.66 18.43 0.88
C ILE A 74 -7.68 19.28 1.65
N SER A 75 -8.46 18.66 2.53
CA SER A 75 -9.44 19.38 3.35
C SER A 75 -8.76 20.41 4.27
N GLN A 76 -7.69 20.00 4.96
CA GLN A 76 -6.90 20.90 5.82
C GLN A 76 -6.27 22.04 5.02
N LYS A 77 -5.82 21.77 3.79
CA LYS A 77 -5.27 22.80 2.90
C LYS A 77 -6.35 23.81 2.50
N LYS A 78 -7.52 23.36 2.06
CA LYS A 78 -8.63 24.22 1.66
C LYS A 78 -9.09 25.14 2.79
N GLU A 79 -9.12 24.63 4.02
CA GLU A 79 -9.51 25.41 5.22
C GLU A 79 -8.44 26.43 5.63
N ARG A 80 -7.17 26.20 5.30
CA ARG A 80 -6.08 27.18 5.48
C ARG A 80 -6.13 28.27 4.43
N ASP A 81 -6.32 27.89 3.17
CA ASP A 81 -6.38 28.85 2.06
C ASP A 81 -7.56 29.83 2.23
N LYS A 82 -8.73 29.34 2.68
CA LYS A 82 -9.88 30.19 3.03
C LYS A 82 -9.58 31.21 4.12
N ARG A 83 -8.89 30.80 5.20
CA ARG A 83 -8.52 31.72 6.30
C ARG A 83 -7.57 32.83 5.83
N ILE A 84 -6.65 32.51 4.94
CA ILE A 84 -5.73 33.50 4.36
C ILE A 84 -6.48 34.48 3.44
N GLU A 85 -7.49 34.00 2.70
CA GLU A 85 -8.32 34.85 1.85
C GLU A 85 -9.23 35.79 2.68
N GLU A 86 -9.78 35.30 3.78
CA GLU A 86 -10.54 36.11 4.75
C GLU A 86 -9.66 37.18 5.44
N GLU A 87 -8.43 36.83 5.85
CA GLU A 87 -7.47 37.80 6.41
C GLU A 87 -7.02 38.88 5.41
N ASN A 88 -6.89 38.54 4.12
CA ASN A 88 -6.50 39.49 3.07
C ASN A 88 -7.64 40.40 2.59
N THR A 89 -8.90 40.04 2.84
CA THR A 89 -10.07 40.85 2.47
C THR A 89 -10.52 41.79 3.58
N LEU A 90 -10.09 41.54 4.81
CA LEU A 90 -10.36 42.38 5.99
C LEU A 90 -9.29 43.46 6.25
N ASN A 91 -8.12 43.36 5.59
CA ASN A 91 -7.07 44.40 5.58
C ASN A 91 -7.16 45.26 4.32
#